data_AF-A0A9P6AQ88-F1
#
_entry.id   AF-A0A9P6AQ88-F1
#
_cell.length_a   1.000
_cell.length_b   1.000
_cell.length_c   1.000
_cell.angle_alpha   90.00
_cell.angle_beta   90.00
_cell.angle_gamma   90.00
#
_symmetry.space_group_name_H-M   'P 1'
#
loop_
_entity.id
_entity.type
_entity.pdbx_description
1 polymer ?
#
loop_
_entity_poly.entity_id
_entity_poly.type
_entity_poly.pdbx_seq_one_letter_code
_entity_poly.pdbx_strand_id
1 'polypeptide(L)'
;MLPGELTDHLLAVFCSHIFQFSFYMSVQDFKRSVHLPPSDPDSLPPCLHSAIFLVACHFSPRPLSDLEAIFLQRTHRLLSQATVSGDRPMDICMAAVLFSRYCFYTNRPDLGVCYTSSALTFAIGCSLHQVSLQSSKLNPNTGPLPPSRSEEETLRRIRMWNSLYILDRGSSWTNGLAPYLSDEDITTPWSINSLSSGSRLQQIRTSPPSPTITSLFAADSPTLTVQRGDTALSIRARSVALHDRSNRFKLSLTARSGTRSIPSTHNCHNSSIPYRASRPSQVLGRLIHTGKMMKLFI
;
A
#
# COMPACT_ATOMS: atom_id res chain seq x y z
N MET A 1 -15.86 12.26 21.11
CA MET A 1 -15.99 12.30 19.64
C MET A 1 -15.98 13.76 19.22
N LEU A 2 -15.64 14.09 17.96
CA LEU A 2 -15.74 15.48 17.49
C LEU A 2 -17.22 15.85 17.28
N PRO A 3 -17.59 17.14 17.37
CA PRO A 3 -18.90 17.61 16.92
C PRO A 3 -19.20 17.21 15.46
N GLY A 4 -20.48 17.01 15.12
CA GLY A 4 -20.91 16.56 13.79
C GLY A 4 -20.47 17.51 12.67
N GLU A 5 -20.71 18.81 12.83
CA GLU A 5 -20.33 19.83 11.84
C GLU A 5 -18.82 19.87 11.57
N LEU A 6 -18.02 19.74 12.63
CA LEU A 6 -16.56 19.69 12.50
C LEU A 6 -16.10 18.42 11.78
N THR A 7 -16.76 17.30 12.08
CA THR A 7 -16.52 16.03 11.37
C THR A 7 -16.78 16.22 9.88
N ASP A 8 -17.94 16.73 9.50
CA ASP A 8 -18.32 16.95 8.11
C ASP A 8 -17.35 17.88 7.38
N HIS A 9 -16.89 18.94 8.05
CA HIS A 9 -15.87 19.84 7.50
C HIS A 9 -14.54 19.12 7.23
N LEU A 10 -14.01 18.38 8.20
CA LEU A 10 -12.75 17.64 8.03
C LEU A 10 -12.87 16.56 6.94
N LEU A 11 -14.03 15.89 6.85
CA LEU A 11 -14.30 14.95 5.77
C LEU A 11 -14.29 15.63 4.40
N ALA A 12 -14.87 16.84 4.29
CA ALA A 12 -14.85 17.62 3.06
C ALA A 12 -13.42 17.99 2.65
N VAL A 13 -12.59 18.44 3.60
CA VAL A 13 -11.16 18.73 3.38
C VAL A 13 -10.39 17.48 2.95
N PHE A 14 -10.63 16.34 3.59
CA PHE A 14 -10.01 15.07 3.19
C PHE A 14 -10.43 14.69 1.75
N CYS A 15 -11.71 14.82 1.42
CA CYS A 15 -12.24 14.49 0.10
C CYS A 15 -11.61 15.34 -1.01
N SER A 16 -11.30 16.62 -0.76
CA SER A 16 -10.63 17.47 -1.74
C SER A 16 -9.17 17.07 -1.99
N HIS A 17 -8.54 16.35 -1.05
CA HIS A 17 -7.14 15.90 -1.13
C HIS A 17 -7.01 14.38 -1.33
N ILE A 18 -8.12 13.66 -1.49
CA ILE A 18 -8.20 12.19 -1.51
C ILE A 18 -7.29 11.55 -2.58
N PHE A 19 -7.14 12.23 -3.72
CA PHE A 19 -6.29 11.79 -4.82
C PHE A 19 -4.79 11.79 -4.46
N GLN A 20 -4.34 12.60 -3.51
CA GLN A 20 -2.93 12.63 -3.08
C GLN A 20 -2.59 11.38 -2.26
N PHE A 21 -3.57 10.84 -1.54
CA PHE A 21 -3.39 9.69 -0.65
C PHE A 21 -3.77 8.35 -1.30
N SER A 22 -4.18 8.36 -2.58
CA SER A 22 -4.57 7.16 -3.32
C SER A 22 -5.62 6.33 -2.56
N PHE A 23 -6.54 7.00 -1.86
CA PHE A 23 -7.63 6.36 -1.14
C PHE A 23 -8.62 5.77 -2.14
N TYR A 24 -9.04 4.52 -1.92
CA TYR A 24 -9.74 3.71 -2.93
C TYR A 24 -11.10 3.18 -2.46
N MET A 25 -11.62 3.70 -1.34
CA MET A 25 -13.02 3.53 -0.96
C MET A 25 -13.86 4.57 -1.72
N SER A 26 -15.06 4.17 -2.16
CA SER A 26 -16.05 5.08 -2.74
C SER A 26 -16.34 6.22 -1.74
N VAL A 27 -16.38 7.46 -2.23
CA VAL A 27 -16.75 8.62 -1.39
C VAL A 27 -18.16 8.44 -0.79
N GLN A 28 -19.05 7.75 -1.49
CA GLN A 28 -20.40 7.47 -1.00
C GLN A 28 -20.41 6.45 0.13
N ASP A 29 -19.67 5.34 -0.03
CA ASP A 29 -19.54 4.31 1.01
C ASP A 29 -18.86 4.91 2.24
N PHE A 30 -17.82 5.71 2.00
CA PHE A 30 -17.11 6.43 3.04
C PHE A 30 -18.03 7.35 3.85
N LYS A 31 -18.80 8.22 3.18
CA LYS A 31 -19.77 9.10 3.86
C LYS A 31 -20.78 8.30 4.67
N ARG A 32 -21.29 7.19 4.13
CA ARG A 32 -22.21 6.30 4.86
C ARG A 32 -21.55 5.75 6.11
N SER A 33 -20.36 5.16 5.99
CA SER A 33 -19.65 4.49 7.08
C SER A 33 -19.22 5.42 8.21
N VAL A 34 -19.02 6.72 7.94
CA VAL A 34 -18.66 7.70 8.99
C VAL A 34 -19.83 8.00 9.92
N HIS A 35 -21.07 7.96 9.42
CA HIS A 35 -22.26 8.25 10.23
C HIS A 35 -22.85 7.02 10.94
N LEU A 36 -22.31 5.84 10.68
CA LEU A 36 -22.74 4.62 11.36
C LEU A 36 -22.23 4.58 12.82
N PRO A 37 -22.99 4.01 13.76
CA PRO A 37 -22.55 3.87 15.14
C PRO A 37 -21.33 2.93 15.22
N PRO A 38 -20.41 3.12 16.19
CA PRO A 38 -19.18 2.31 16.29
C PRO A 38 -19.41 0.79 16.46
N SER A 39 -20.60 0.39 16.91
CA SER A 39 -21.02 -1.01 17.03
C SER A 39 -21.42 -1.64 15.70
N ASP A 40 -21.64 -0.83 14.67
CA ASP A 40 -22.02 -1.30 13.34
C ASP A 40 -20.79 -1.91 12.64
N PRO A 41 -20.90 -3.13 12.06
CA PRO A 41 -19.80 -3.76 11.34
C PRO A 41 -19.33 -2.96 10.12
N ASP A 42 -20.21 -2.16 9.50
CA ASP A 42 -19.91 -1.31 8.34
C ASP A 42 -19.40 0.08 8.74
N SER A 43 -19.31 0.38 10.04
CA SER A 43 -18.66 1.60 10.54
C SER A 43 -17.15 1.58 10.26
N LEU A 44 -16.55 2.77 10.16
CA LEU A 44 -15.10 2.86 10.07
C LEU A 44 -14.44 2.53 11.41
N PRO A 45 -13.37 1.72 11.45
CA PRO A 45 -12.64 1.52 12.68
C PRO A 45 -12.00 2.83 13.17
N PRO A 46 -11.84 3.00 14.50
CA PRO A 46 -11.30 4.23 15.07
C PRO A 46 -9.93 4.65 14.50
N CYS A 47 -9.07 3.69 14.17
CA CYS A 47 -7.75 3.96 13.59
C CYS A 47 -7.85 4.62 12.21
N LEU A 48 -8.76 4.15 11.35
CA LEU A 48 -8.99 4.70 10.02
C LEU A 48 -9.59 6.11 10.13
N HIS A 49 -10.57 6.28 11.00
CA HIS A 49 -11.17 7.59 11.25
C HIS A 49 -10.13 8.62 11.73
N SER A 50 -9.26 8.22 12.65
CA SER A 50 -8.16 9.07 13.15
C SER A 50 -7.14 9.40 12.06
N ALA A 51 -6.79 8.45 11.19
CA ALA A 51 -5.86 8.66 10.08
C ALA A 51 -6.41 9.66 9.05
N ILE A 52 -7.71 9.62 8.78
CA ILE A 52 -8.39 10.54 7.87
C ILE A 52 -8.37 11.95 8.43
N PHE A 53 -8.69 12.11 9.72
CA PHE A 53 -8.66 13.42 10.37
C PHE A 53 -7.25 13.98 10.50
N LEU A 54 -6.24 13.14 10.72
CA LEU A 54 -4.84 13.54 10.64
C LEU A 54 -4.53 14.21 9.30
N VAL A 55 -4.90 13.55 8.19
CA VAL A 55 -4.70 14.10 6.85
C VAL A 55 -5.52 15.38 6.63
N ALA A 56 -6.77 15.42 7.07
CA ALA A 56 -7.62 16.60 6.94
C ALA A 56 -7.06 17.81 7.70
N CYS A 57 -6.62 17.62 8.95
CA CYS A 57 -6.00 18.66 9.76
C CYS A 57 -4.74 19.22 9.10
N HIS A 58 -3.91 18.36 8.51
CA HIS A 58 -2.70 18.78 7.80
C HIS A 58 -2.97 19.79 6.67
N PHE A 59 -4.08 19.62 5.94
CA PHE A 59 -4.47 20.55 4.87
C PHE A 59 -5.40 21.69 5.33
N SER A 60 -5.75 21.73 6.60
CA SER A 60 -6.67 22.74 7.12
C SER A 60 -5.91 23.97 7.65
N PRO A 61 -6.46 25.18 7.51
CA PRO A 61 -5.92 26.36 8.18
C PRO A 61 -6.09 26.24 9.71
N ARG A 62 -5.41 27.11 10.45
CA ARG A 62 -5.64 27.23 11.90
C ARG A 62 -7.09 27.62 12.19
N PRO A 63 -7.68 27.14 13.30
CA PRO A 63 -7.03 26.36 14.38
C PRO A 63 -7.00 24.84 14.12
N LEU A 64 -7.55 24.35 13.01
CA LEU A 64 -7.71 22.92 12.77
C LEU A 64 -6.38 22.18 12.53
N SER A 65 -5.40 22.85 11.93
CA SER A 65 -4.04 22.31 11.81
C SER A 65 -3.36 22.12 13.16
N ASP A 66 -3.72 22.86 14.21
CA ASP A 66 -3.14 22.67 15.54
C ASP A 66 -3.57 21.32 16.16
N LEU A 67 -4.64 20.70 15.65
CA LEU A 67 -5.08 19.35 16.04
C LEU A 67 -4.27 18.22 15.37
N GLU A 68 -3.43 18.53 14.39
CA GLU A 68 -2.65 17.55 13.63
C GLU A 68 -1.80 16.66 14.55
N ALA A 69 -1.08 17.27 15.51
CA ALA A 69 -0.25 16.54 16.47
C ALA A 69 -1.07 15.57 17.34
N ILE A 70 -2.29 15.95 17.70
CA ILE A 70 -3.21 15.12 18.49
C ILE A 70 -3.65 13.91 17.68
N PHE A 71 -4.06 14.12 16.42
CA PHE A 71 -4.46 13.02 15.54
C PHE A 71 -3.28 12.14 15.12
N LEU A 72 -2.07 12.67 15.05
CA LEU A 72 -0.85 11.90 14.79
C LEU A 72 -0.61 10.87 15.90
N GLN A 73 -0.53 11.33 17.15
CA GLN A 73 -0.35 10.46 18.31
C GLN A 73 -1.50 9.47 18.46
N ARG A 74 -2.74 9.93 18.26
CA ARG A 74 -3.93 9.10 18.36
C ARG A 74 -3.95 7.99 17.30
N THR A 75 -3.62 8.30 16.06
CA THR A 75 -3.61 7.32 14.96
C THR A 75 -2.56 6.25 15.21
N HIS A 76 -1.36 6.64 15.61
CA HIS A 76 -0.29 5.71 15.99
C HIS A 76 -0.73 4.71 17.06
N ARG A 77 -1.32 5.21 18.16
CA ARG A 77 -1.84 4.37 19.25
C ARG A 77 -2.95 3.45 18.80
N LEU A 78 -3.94 3.97 18.06
CA LEU A 78 -5.10 3.18 17.60
C LEU A 78 -4.70 2.11 16.59
N LEU A 79 -3.73 2.38 15.71
CA LEU A 79 -3.18 1.37 14.80
C LEU A 79 -2.53 0.23 15.59
N SER A 80 -1.69 0.57 16.58
CA SER A 80 -1.01 -0.42 17.43
C SER A 80 -2.00 -1.31 18.20
N GLN A 81 -3.13 -0.74 18.64
CA GLN A 81 -4.21 -1.49 19.30
C GLN A 81 -5.00 -2.36 18.32
N ALA A 82 -5.34 -1.82 17.15
CA ALA A 82 -6.15 -2.53 16.16
C ALA A 82 -5.41 -3.73 15.56
N THR A 83 -4.07 -3.64 15.40
CA THR A 83 -3.26 -4.79 14.97
C THR A 83 -3.30 -5.96 15.95
N VAL A 84 -3.59 -5.70 17.23
CA VAL A 84 -3.76 -6.76 18.24
C VAL A 84 -5.17 -7.34 18.21
N SER A 85 -6.22 -6.58 17.90
CA SER A 85 -7.56 -7.18 17.79
C SER A 85 -7.73 -8.01 16.52
N GLY A 86 -7.09 -7.60 15.41
CA GLY A 86 -7.22 -8.28 14.11
C GLY A 86 -8.59 -8.08 13.43
N ASP A 87 -9.46 -7.27 14.02
CA ASP A 87 -10.80 -6.99 13.49
C ASP A 87 -10.74 -6.01 12.31
N ARG A 88 -11.50 -6.29 11.24
CA ARG A 88 -11.53 -5.45 10.02
C ARG A 88 -10.14 -5.20 9.43
N PRO A 89 -9.41 -6.28 9.08
CA PRO A 89 -8.02 -6.21 8.63
C PRO A 89 -7.75 -5.27 7.46
N MET A 90 -8.67 -5.22 6.49
CA MET A 90 -8.55 -4.36 5.32
C MET A 90 -8.59 -2.88 5.70
N ASP A 91 -9.45 -2.50 6.64
CA ASP A 91 -9.59 -1.11 7.07
C ASP A 91 -8.41 -0.67 7.95
N ILE A 92 -7.88 -1.58 8.78
CA ILE A 92 -6.62 -1.36 9.52
C ILE A 92 -5.47 -1.12 8.54
N CYS A 93 -5.36 -1.97 7.51
CA CYS A 93 -4.32 -1.84 6.50
C CYS A 93 -4.47 -0.52 5.71
N MET A 94 -5.71 -0.08 5.43
CA MET A 94 -5.99 1.20 4.81
C MET A 94 -5.54 2.37 5.69
N ALA A 95 -5.82 2.30 7.00
CA ALA A 95 -5.38 3.29 7.97
C ALA A 95 -3.84 3.37 8.02
N ALA A 96 -3.15 2.23 7.99
CA ALA A 96 -1.69 2.17 7.96
C ALA A 96 -1.10 2.75 6.67
N VAL A 97 -1.74 2.52 5.52
CA VAL A 97 -1.36 3.12 4.22
C VAL A 97 -1.51 4.64 4.25
N LEU A 98 -2.63 5.16 4.75
CA LEU A 98 -2.86 6.60 4.90
C LEU A 98 -1.83 7.22 5.84
N PHE A 99 -1.57 6.58 6.98
CA PHE A 99 -0.60 7.03 7.97
C PHE A 99 0.83 7.04 7.41
N SER A 100 1.21 6.00 6.67
CA SER A 100 2.53 5.92 6.02
C SER A 100 2.73 7.04 5.01
N ARG A 101 1.71 7.32 4.17
CA ARG A 101 1.73 8.44 3.22
C ARG A 101 1.89 9.77 3.94
N TYR A 102 1.10 10.00 4.99
CA TYR A 102 1.23 11.20 5.81
C TYR A 102 2.66 11.35 6.36
N CYS A 103 3.26 10.28 6.87
CA CYS A 103 4.63 10.30 7.37
C CYS A 103 5.64 10.65 6.26
N PHE A 104 5.48 10.10 5.05
CA PHE A 104 6.32 10.49 3.91
C PHE A 104 6.13 11.95 3.49
N TYR A 105 4.89 12.46 3.49
CA TYR A 105 4.58 13.86 3.18
C TYR A 105 5.16 14.84 4.21
N THR A 106 5.20 14.45 5.48
CA THR A 106 5.66 15.29 6.59
C THR A 106 7.12 15.04 6.98
N ASN A 107 7.91 14.47 6.07
CA ASN A 107 9.35 14.21 6.24
C ASN A 107 9.69 13.34 7.47
N ARG A 108 8.90 12.29 7.70
CA ARG A 108 9.10 11.25 8.73
C ARG A 108 9.28 9.86 8.06
N PRO A 109 10.31 9.67 7.21
CA PRO A 109 10.43 8.48 6.37
C PRO A 109 10.55 7.18 7.18
N ASP A 110 11.27 7.18 8.30
CA ASP A 110 11.46 5.97 9.13
C ASP A 110 10.13 5.40 9.62
N LEU A 111 9.25 6.29 10.12
CA LEU A 111 7.92 5.89 10.57
C LEU A 111 7.05 5.43 9.40
N GLY A 112 7.15 6.11 8.25
CA GLY A 112 6.47 5.71 7.02
C GLY A 112 6.88 4.32 6.52
N VAL A 113 8.18 4.01 6.53
CA VAL A 113 8.73 2.69 6.16
C VAL A 113 8.26 1.62 7.14
N CYS A 114 8.28 1.90 8.44
CA CYS A 114 7.82 0.97 9.48
C CYS A 114 6.36 0.56 9.25
N TYR A 115 5.45 1.52 9.10
CA TYR A 115 4.04 1.21 8.87
C TYR A 115 3.76 0.60 7.49
N THR A 116 4.52 0.98 6.47
CA THR A 116 4.45 0.34 5.14
C THR A 116 4.83 -1.14 5.23
N SER A 117 5.92 -1.46 5.93
CA SER A 117 6.41 -2.83 6.12
C SER A 117 5.42 -3.69 6.90
N SER A 118 4.84 -3.15 7.97
CA SER A 118 3.79 -3.84 8.74
C SER A 118 2.55 -4.11 7.89
N ALA A 119 2.10 -3.13 7.10
CA ALA A 119 0.95 -3.28 6.20
C ALA A 119 1.22 -4.27 5.07
N LEU A 120 2.44 -4.31 4.51
CA LEU A 120 2.86 -5.31 3.52
C LEU A 120 2.87 -6.71 4.12
N THR A 121 3.47 -6.89 5.29
CA THR A 121 3.50 -8.19 5.99
C THR A 121 2.10 -8.74 6.15
N PHE A 122 1.17 -7.89 6.60
CA PHE A 122 -0.23 -8.22 6.73
C PHE A 122 -0.86 -8.60 5.37
N ALA A 123 -0.73 -7.73 4.37
CA ALA A 123 -1.29 -7.93 3.04
C ALA A 123 -0.79 -9.21 2.35
N ILE A 124 0.48 -9.56 2.56
CA ILE A 124 1.09 -10.78 2.03
C ILE A 124 0.54 -12.01 2.75
N GLY A 125 0.43 -11.97 4.08
CA GLY A 125 -0.22 -13.03 4.85
C GLY A 125 -1.67 -13.26 4.40
N CYS A 126 -2.34 -12.21 3.94
CA CYS A 126 -3.68 -12.24 3.35
C CYS A 126 -3.74 -12.54 1.84
N SER A 127 -2.62 -12.88 1.22
CA SER A 127 -2.51 -13.16 -0.22
C SER A 127 -3.02 -12.04 -1.12
N LEU A 128 -2.96 -10.78 -0.67
CA LEU A 128 -3.38 -9.63 -1.48
C LEU A 128 -2.45 -9.39 -2.69
N HIS A 129 -1.25 -9.97 -2.67
CA HIS A 129 -0.29 -9.98 -3.77
C HIS A 129 -0.61 -11.00 -4.87
N GLN A 130 -1.62 -11.85 -4.66
CA GLN A 130 -2.03 -12.92 -5.57
C GLN A 130 -3.54 -12.92 -5.90
N VAL A 131 -4.15 -11.74 -5.94
CA VAL A 131 -5.59 -11.59 -6.23
C VAL A 131 -5.85 -11.77 -7.72
N SER A 132 -6.85 -12.57 -8.11
CA SER A 132 -7.24 -12.79 -9.50
C SER A 132 -8.63 -12.22 -9.81
N LEU A 133 -8.80 -11.70 -11.02
CA LEU A 133 -10.10 -11.26 -11.57
C LEU A 133 -10.87 -12.41 -12.24
N GLN A 134 -10.22 -13.54 -12.52
CA GLN A 134 -10.75 -14.65 -13.33
C GLN A 134 -11.35 -15.79 -12.50
N SER A 135 -11.18 -15.77 -11.18
CA SER A 135 -11.64 -16.84 -10.31
C SER A 135 -13.16 -16.79 -10.10
N SER A 136 -13.92 -17.36 -11.03
CA SER A 136 -15.35 -17.70 -10.87
C SER A 136 -15.59 -18.82 -9.85
N LYS A 137 -14.52 -19.53 -9.47
CA LYS A 137 -14.46 -20.40 -8.30
C LYS A 137 -13.73 -19.62 -7.22
N LEU A 138 -14.43 -19.29 -6.14
CA LEU A 138 -13.85 -18.85 -4.86
C LEU A 138 -12.54 -19.60 -4.65
N ASN A 139 -11.39 -18.94 -4.80
CA ASN A 139 -10.10 -19.59 -4.65
C ASN A 139 -10.09 -20.17 -3.23
N PRO A 140 -10.12 -21.50 -3.04
CA PRO A 140 -10.19 -22.07 -1.72
C PRO A 140 -8.80 -21.94 -1.13
N ASN A 141 -8.61 -20.95 -0.27
CA ASN A 141 -7.46 -20.76 0.60
C ASN A 141 -6.14 -20.35 -0.06
N THR A 142 -5.64 -19.18 0.32
CA THR A 142 -4.20 -18.99 0.61
C THR A 142 -3.90 -18.01 1.76
N GLY A 143 -4.90 -17.35 2.35
CA GLY A 143 -4.69 -16.42 3.48
C GLY A 143 -5.90 -16.36 4.43
N PRO A 144 -5.79 -15.69 5.61
CA PRO A 144 -6.82 -15.65 6.64
C PRO A 144 -8.06 -14.80 6.27
N LEU A 145 -8.07 -14.11 5.13
CA LEU A 145 -9.25 -13.38 4.69
C LEU A 145 -10.28 -14.35 4.10
N PRO A 146 -11.59 -14.15 4.39
CA PRO A 146 -12.63 -14.91 3.72
C PRO A 146 -12.56 -14.65 2.20
N PRO A 147 -13.12 -15.56 1.38
CA PRO A 147 -13.29 -15.30 -0.04
C PRO A 147 -14.05 -13.99 -0.29
N SER A 148 -13.71 -13.27 -1.37
CA SER A 148 -14.43 -12.06 -1.75
C SER A 148 -15.91 -12.36 -1.96
N ARG A 149 -16.79 -11.58 -1.32
CA ARG A 149 -18.25 -11.74 -1.40
C ARG A 149 -18.84 -11.06 -2.63
N SER A 150 -18.11 -10.12 -3.22
CA SER A 150 -18.54 -9.35 -4.37
C SER A 150 -17.36 -8.93 -5.25
N GLU A 151 -17.68 -8.53 -6.48
CA GLU A 151 -16.72 -7.94 -7.41
C GLU A 151 -16.07 -6.67 -6.84
N GLU A 152 -16.84 -5.81 -6.18
CA GLU A 152 -16.31 -4.60 -5.56
C GLU A 152 -15.31 -4.92 -4.44
N GLU A 153 -15.52 -6.01 -3.69
CA GLU A 153 -14.56 -6.46 -2.70
C GLU A 153 -13.25 -6.93 -3.33
N THR A 154 -13.31 -7.69 -4.43
CA THR A 154 -12.12 -8.09 -5.19
C THR A 154 -11.38 -6.86 -5.72
N LEU A 155 -12.09 -5.88 -6.28
CA LEU A 155 -11.49 -4.63 -6.75
C LEU A 155 -10.86 -3.84 -5.60
N ARG A 156 -11.49 -3.80 -4.42
CA ARG A 156 -10.92 -3.17 -3.22
C ARG A 156 -9.62 -3.83 -2.79
N ARG A 157 -9.53 -5.16 -2.83
CA ARG A 157 -8.30 -5.92 -2.54
C ARG A 157 -7.18 -5.62 -3.55
N ILE A 158 -7.51 -5.56 -4.83
CA ILE A 158 -6.56 -5.16 -5.89
C ILE A 158 -6.06 -3.73 -5.67
N ARG A 159 -6.95 -2.78 -5.37
CA ARG A 159 -6.58 -1.38 -5.12
C ARG A 159 -5.71 -1.24 -3.87
N MET A 160 -6.03 -1.96 -2.80
CA MET A 160 -5.18 -2.03 -1.60
C MET A 160 -3.75 -2.47 -1.96
N TRP A 161 -3.62 -3.60 -2.65
CA TRP A 161 -2.33 -4.13 -3.04
C TRP A 161 -1.53 -3.15 -3.91
N ASN A 162 -2.17 -2.58 -4.94
CA ASN A 162 -1.52 -1.59 -5.81
C ASN A 162 -1.07 -0.34 -5.02
N SER A 163 -1.81 0.08 -3.99
CA SER A 163 -1.42 1.21 -3.14
C SER A 163 -0.20 0.88 -2.26
N LEU A 164 -0.15 -0.34 -1.71
CA LEU A 164 1.01 -0.84 -0.96
C LEU A 164 2.23 -1.02 -1.86
N TYR A 165 2.06 -1.54 -3.07
CA TYR A 165 3.13 -1.69 -4.05
C TYR A 165 3.81 -0.34 -4.35
N ILE A 166 3.02 0.71 -4.54
CA ILE A 166 3.54 2.08 -4.74
C ILE A 166 4.37 2.52 -3.53
N LEU A 167 3.90 2.27 -2.30
CA LEU A 167 4.61 2.65 -1.09
C LEU A 167 5.89 1.84 -0.88
N ASP A 168 5.85 0.52 -1.11
CA ASP A 168 6.99 -0.37 -0.98
C ASP A 168 8.12 0.04 -1.92
N ARG A 169 7.84 0.11 -3.22
CA ARG A 169 8.82 0.51 -4.24
C ARG A 169 9.27 1.95 -4.02
N GLY A 170 8.31 2.84 -3.73
CA GLY A 170 8.52 4.26 -3.47
C GLY A 170 9.38 4.57 -2.24
N SER A 171 9.32 3.72 -1.21
CA SER A 171 10.14 3.85 -0.01
C SER A 171 11.48 3.11 -0.16
N SER A 172 11.49 1.99 -0.87
CA SER A 172 12.71 1.20 -1.08
C SER A 172 13.79 1.99 -1.79
N TRP A 173 13.48 2.59 -2.94
CA TRP A 173 14.48 3.32 -3.74
C TRP A 173 14.93 4.66 -3.12
N THR A 174 14.15 5.26 -2.22
CA THR A 174 14.42 6.57 -1.59
C THR A 174 15.27 6.38 -0.36
N ASN A 175 15.12 5.23 0.31
CA ASN A 175 15.86 4.86 1.51
C ASN A 175 16.98 3.85 1.22
N GLY A 176 17.22 3.49 -0.04
CA GLY A 176 18.24 2.50 -0.43
C GLY A 176 17.96 1.08 0.07
N LEU A 177 16.69 0.75 0.34
CA LEU A 177 16.27 -0.56 0.81
C LEU A 177 15.87 -1.46 -0.37
N ALA A 178 15.89 -2.76 -0.13
CA ALA A 178 15.33 -3.73 -1.07
C ALA A 178 13.80 -3.76 -0.91
N PRO A 179 13.03 -3.84 -2.01
CA PRO A 179 11.59 -4.01 -1.93
C PRO A 179 11.18 -5.31 -1.27
N TYR A 180 10.02 -5.30 -0.60
CA TYR A 180 9.60 -6.40 0.27
C TYR A 180 9.34 -7.71 -0.48
N LEU A 181 8.80 -7.63 -1.71
CA LEU A 181 8.57 -8.77 -2.60
C LEU A 181 9.21 -8.55 -3.97
N SER A 182 9.63 -9.64 -4.62
CA SER A 182 10.05 -9.63 -6.01
C SER A 182 8.86 -9.32 -6.94
N ASP A 183 9.11 -8.88 -8.17
CA ASP A 183 8.00 -8.62 -9.11
C ASP A 183 7.37 -9.95 -9.60
N GLU A 184 8.15 -11.03 -9.60
CA GLU A 184 7.77 -12.36 -10.03
C GLU A 184 6.76 -13.04 -9.09
N ASP A 185 6.81 -12.71 -7.79
CA ASP A 185 5.90 -13.24 -6.78
C ASP A 185 4.51 -12.56 -6.81
N ILE A 186 4.34 -11.51 -7.61
CA ILE A 186 3.13 -10.69 -7.63
C ILE A 186 2.27 -11.01 -8.84
N THR A 187 1.12 -11.64 -8.59
CA THR A 187 0.14 -11.98 -9.64
C THR A 187 -1.10 -11.09 -9.61
N THR A 188 -1.23 -10.21 -8.62
CA THR A 188 -2.31 -9.21 -8.57
C THR A 188 -2.25 -8.27 -9.79
N PRO A 189 -3.37 -8.10 -10.53
CA PRO A 189 -3.39 -7.24 -11.71
C PRO A 189 -3.40 -5.75 -11.34
N TRP A 190 -3.18 -4.90 -12.34
CA TRP A 190 -3.38 -3.46 -12.19
C TRP A 190 -4.83 -3.12 -11.85
N SER A 191 -5.02 -2.13 -10.97
CA SER A 191 -6.37 -1.69 -10.59
C SER A 191 -7.14 -1.09 -11.78
N ILE A 192 -8.43 -1.39 -11.85
CA ILE A 192 -9.35 -0.90 -12.90
C ILE A 192 -10.56 -0.20 -12.27
N ASN A 193 -11.14 0.74 -13.01
CA ASN A 193 -12.31 1.49 -12.55
C ASN A 193 -13.58 0.63 -12.69
N SER A 194 -14.37 0.49 -11.61
CA SER A 194 -15.62 -0.29 -11.61
C SER A 194 -16.74 0.35 -12.43
N LEU A 195 -16.64 1.63 -12.79
CA LEU A 195 -17.64 2.31 -13.63
C LEU A 195 -17.45 2.08 -15.15
N SER A 196 -16.27 1.62 -15.58
CA SER A 196 -15.95 1.36 -17.00
C SER A 196 -16.23 -0.10 -17.44
N SER A 197 -17.08 -0.80 -16.70
CA SER A 197 -16.83 -2.21 -16.38
C SER A 197 -17.68 -3.28 -17.03
N GLY A 198 -18.71 -2.96 -17.81
CA GLY A 198 -19.41 -4.05 -18.52
C GLY A 198 -18.44 -4.80 -19.44
N SER A 199 -17.85 -4.06 -20.37
CA SER A 199 -17.03 -4.62 -21.44
C SER A 199 -15.60 -4.94 -21.02
N ARG A 200 -14.93 -4.09 -20.23
CA ARG A 200 -13.49 -4.28 -19.90
C ARG A 200 -13.26 -5.36 -18.84
N LEU A 201 -14.10 -5.44 -17.80
CA LEU A 201 -13.99 -6.55 -16.82
C LEU A 201 -14.29 -7.88 -17.49
N GLN A 202 -15.29 -7.92 -18.37
CA GLN A 202 -15.58 -9.11 -19.16
C GLN A 202 -14.41 -9.49 -20.08
N GLN A 203 -13.79 -8.53 -20.76
CA GLN A 203 -12.61 -8.78 -21.61
C GLN A 203 -11.40 -9.31 -20.80
N ILE A 204 -11.10 -8.74 -19.63
CA ILE A 204 -10.00 -9.22 -18.77
C ILE A 204 -10.30 -10.63 -18.23
N ARG A 205 -11.58 -10.93 -17.97
CA ARG A 205 -12.02 -12.27 -17.57
C ARG A 205 -11.86 -13.30 -18.69
N THR A 206 -12.10 -12.91 -19.95
CA THR A 206 -12.10 -13.84 -21.09
C THR A 206 -10.78 -13.91 -21.86
N SER A 207 -9.88 -12.92 -21.71
CA SER A 207 -8.61 -12.85 -22.43
C SER A 207 -7.42 -12.95 -21.46
N PRO A 208 -6.78 -14.13 -21.34
CA PRO A 208 -5.55 -14.29 -20.59
C PRO A 208 -4.31 -13.84 -21.39
N PRO A 209 -3.24 -13.37 -20.70
CA PRO A 209 -3.13 -13.17 -19.24
C PRO A 209 -3.65 -11.80 -18.76
N SER A 210 -4.18 -11.75 -17.53
CA SER A 210 -4.51 -10.48 -16.86
C SER A 210 -3.27 -9.58 -16.75
N PRO A 211 -3.40 -8.26 -16.90
CA PRO A 211 -2.25 -7.38 -16.92
C PRO A 211 -1.67 -7.19 -15.51
N THR A 212 -0.51 -7.79 -15.24
CA THR A 212 0.24 -7.76 -13.97
C THR A 212 1.50 -6.89 -14.09
N ILE A 213 2.32 -6.85 -13.03
CA ILE A 213 3.63 -6.18 -13.07
C ILE A 213 4.55 -6.83 -14.10
N THR A 214 4.61 -8.16 -14.14
CA THR A 214 5.47 -8.88 -15.09
C THR A 214 5.08 -8.61 -16.54
N SER A 215 3.79 -8.47 -16.82
CA SER A 215 3.35 -8.14 -18.17
C SER A 215 3.78 -6.75 -18.61
N LEU A 216 4.05 -5.80 -17.72
CA LEU A 216 4.55 -4.46 -18.07
C LEU A 216 5.88 -4.48 -18.80
N PHE A 217 6.69 -5.52 -18.58
CA PHE A 217 8.04 -5.62 -19.11
C PHE A 217 8.17 -6.60 -20.28
N ALA A 218 7.06 -7.15 -20.77
CA ALA A 218 7.06 -7.98 -21.97
C ALA A 218 7.20 -7.10 -23.23
N ALA A 219 7.98 -7.57 -24.21
CA ALA A 219 8.36 -6.80 -25.41
C ALA A 219 7.17 -6.22 -26.20
N ASP A 220 6.04 -6.94 -26.24
CA ASP A 220 4.84 -6.57 -27.01
C ASP A 220 3.65 -6.21 -26.10
N SER A 221 3.91 -5.74 -24.88
CA SER A 221 2.85 -5.56 -23.90
C SER A 221 1.95 -4.36 -24.19
N PRO A 222 0.63 -4.56 -24.36
CA PRO A 222 -0.31 -3.43 -24.47
C PRO A 222 -0.43 -2.63 -23.16
N THR A 223 0.12 -3.13 -22.04
CA THR A 223 0.01 -2.50 -20.71
C THR A 223 0.81 -1.20 -20.53
N LEU A 224 1.75 -0.92 -21.44
CA LEU A 224 2.49 0.34 -21.49
C LEU A 224 1.63 1.52 -21.95
N THR A 225 0.53 1.24 -22.68
CA THR A 225 -0.39 2.28 -23.12
C THR A 225 -1.46 2.54 -22.05
N VAL A 226 -1.80 3.82 -21.85
CA VAL A 226 -2.94 4.19 -20.99
C VAL A 226 -4.22 3.76 -21.71
N GLN A 227 -4.96 2.86 -21.06
CA GLN A 227 -6.16 2.27 -21.62
C GLN A 227 -7.41 2.89 -21.00
N ARG A 228 -8.52 2.88 -21.75
CA ARG A 228 -9.82 3.34 -21.23
C ARG A 228 -10.21 2.52 -19.99
N GLY A 229 -10.47 3.19 -18.87
CA GLY A 229 -10.79 2.57 -17.58
C GLY A 229 -9.59 2.34 -16.66
N ASP A 230 -8.38 2.75 -17.06
CA ASP A 230 -7.24 2.82 -16.16
C ASP A 230 -7.52 3.83 -15.05
N THR A 231 -7.17 3.46 -13.82
CA THR A 231 -7.29 4.36 -12.67
C THR A 231 -5.99 5.16 -12.50
N ALA A 232 -6.07 6.33 -11.87
CA ALA A 232 -4.89 7.07 -11.44
C ALA A 232 -3.94 6.20 -10.59
N LEU A 233 -4.49 5.27 -9.79
CA LEU A 233 -3.72 4.32 -9.02
C LEU A 233 -2.91 3.37 -9.90
N SER A 234 -3.51 2.81 -10.95
CA SER A 234 -2.81 1.92 -11.88
C SER A 234 -1.69 2.62 -12.65
N ILE A 235 -1.93 3.86 -13.08
CA ILE A 235 -0.93 4.66 -13.80
C ILE A 235 0.25 4.95 -12.87
N ARG A 236 0.00 5.33 -11.61
CA ARG A 236 1.06 5.53 -10.60
C ARG A 236 1.83 4.24 -10.32
N ALA A 237 1.14 3.12 -10.15
CA ALA A 237 1.78 1.83 -9.88
C ALA A 237 2.70 1.40 -11.04
N ARG A 238 2.25 1.53 -12.29
CA ARG A 238 3.09 1.29 -13.48
C ARG A 238 4.28 2.25 -13.55
N SER A 239 4.07 3.53 -13.28
CA SER A 239 5.13 4.54 -13.30
C SER A 239 6.23 4.23 -12.28
N VAL A 240 5.83 3.85 -11.06
CA VAL A 240 6.76 3.43 -10.01
C VAL A 240 7.49 2.15 -10.38
N ALA A 241 6.80 1.16 -10.97
CA ALA A 241 7.43 -0.07 -11.47
C ALA A 241 8.52 0.20 -12.52
N LEU A 242 8.22 1.05 -13.50
CA LEU A 242 9.18 1.45 -14.55
C LEU A 242 10.40 2.14 -13.95
N HIS A 243 10.18 3.08 -13.04
CA HIS A 243 11.27 3.83 -12.43
C HIS A 243 12.11 2.94 -11.49
N ASP A 244 11.51 2.01 -10.74
CA ASP A 244 12.24 1.09 -9.87
C ASP A 244 13.16 0.19 -10.70
N ARG A 245 12.64 -0.37 -11.80
CA ARG A 245 13.44 -1.17 -12.73
C ARG A 245 14.57 -0.36 -13.37
N SER A 246 14.32 0.90 -13.74
CA SER A 246 15.35 1.81 -14.25
C SER A 246 16.46 2.06 -13.21
N ASN A 247 16.11 2.28 -11.95
CA ASN A 247 17.08 2.46 -10.87
C ASN A 247 17.91 1.20 -10.62
N ARG A 248 17.29 0.02 -10.57
CA ARG A 248 18.02 -1.26 -10.44
C ARG A 248 18.97 -1.49 -11.62
N PHE A 249 18.57 -1.14 -12.83
CA PHE A 249 19.42 -1.23 -14.01
C PHE A 249 20.65 -0.30 -13.89
N LYS A 250 20.46 0.96 -13.52
CA LYS A 250 21.56 1.91 -13.27
C LYS A 250 22.54 1.42 -12.21
N LEU A 251 22.03 0.88 -11.09
CA LEU A 251 22.85 0.29 -10.03
C LEU A 251 23.64 -0.93 -10.54
N SER A 252 23.04 -1.76 -11.41
CA SER A 252 23.75 -2.91 -11.99
C SER A 252 24.89 -2.49 -12.94
N LEU A 253 24.72 -1.39 -13.70
CA LEU A 253 25.74 -0.84 -14.60
C LEU A 253 26.92 -0.24 -13.84
N THR A 254 26.64 0.52 -12.77
CA THR A 254 27.69 1.10 -11.92
C THR A 254 28.50 0.02 -11.20
N ALA A 255 27.84 -1.03 -10.68
CA ALA A 255 28.52 -2.17 -10.08
C ALA A 255 29.45 -2.91 -11.07
N ARG A 256 29.03 -3.07 -12.33
CA ARG A 256 29.85 -3.67 -13.40
C ARG A 256 31.01 -2.79 -13.86
N SER A 257 30.88 -1.47 -13.72
CA SER A 257 31.92 -0.51 -14.10
C SER A 257 32.98 -0.35 -13.01
N GLY A 258 32.62 -0.61 -11.75
CA GLY A 258 33.52 -0.56 -10.59
C GLY A 258 34.51 -1.73 -10.47
N THR A 259 34.44 -2.76 -11.33
CA THR A 259 35.40 -3.88 -11.34
C THR A 259 36.63 -3.66 -12.23
N ARG A 260 36.82 -2.44 -12.77
CA ARG A 260 38.12 -1.99 -13.31
C ARG A 260 38.76 -1.00 -12.33
N SER A 261 39.40 -1.51 -11.29
CA SER A 261 40.26 -0.70 -10.44
C SER A 261 41.64 -0.52 -11.08
N ILE A 262 41.95 0.72 -11.46
CA ILE A 262 43.32 1.25 -11.40
C ILE A 262 43.50 1.79 -9.97
N PRO A 263 44.60 1.50 -9.26
CA PRO A 263 44.76 1.96 -7.88
C PRO A 263 45.29 3.41 -7.87
N SER A 264 44.58 4.31 -7.19
CA SER A 264 45.23 5.48 -6.58
C SER A 264 44.38 6.05 -5.44
N THR A 265 44.82 5.72 -4.24
CA THR A 265 44.88 6.54 -3.02
C THR A 265 44.21 7.91 -3.07
N HIS A 266 43.12 8.07 -2.29
CA HIS A 266 42.99 9.19 -1.37
C HIS A 266 42.00 8.85 -0.26
N ASN A 267 42.51 8.90 0.97
CA ASN A 267 41.77 8.77 2.22
C ASN A 267 40.78 9.92 2.38
N CYS A 268 39.51 9.60 2.56
CA CYS A 268 38.58 10.42 3.34
C CYS A 268 37.84 9.51 4.31
N HIS A 269 38.02 9.78 5.61
CA HIS A 269 37.25 9.19 6.69
C HIS A 269 35.74 9.36 6.44
N ASN A 270 35.03 8.25 6.33
CA ASN A 270 33.66 8.16 6.78
C ASN A 270 33.37 6.71 7.18
N SER A 271 33.14 6.53 8.48
CA SER A 271 32.81 5.26 9.12
C SER A 271 31.52 4.70 8.55
N SER A 272 31.66 3.81 7.56
CA SER A 272 30.59 3.00 7.01
C SER A 272 30.69 1.62 7.67
N ILE A 273 29.78 1.32 8.58
CA ILE A 273 29.59 -0.05 9.07
C ILE A 273 29.04 -0.88 7.90
N PRO A 274 29.67 -2.00 7.49
CA PRO A 274 29.13 -2.83 6.43
C PRO A 274 27.89 -3.59 6.95
N TYR A 275 26.69 -3.20 6.48
CA TYR A 275 25.47 -3.94 6.78
C TYR A 275 25.44 -5.23 5.95
N ARG A 276 25.70 -6.35 6.64
CA ARG A 276 25.60 -7.70 6.08
C ARG A 276 24.13 -7.99 5.81
N ALA A 277 23.73 -8.01 4.53
CA ALA A 277 22.39 -8.38 4.10
C ALA A 277 22.10 -9.85 4.43
N SER A 278 21.58 -10.09 5.63
CA SER A 278 20.88 -11.34 5.94
C SER A 278 19.54 -11.31 5.21
N ARG A 279 19.36 -12.22 4.25
CA ARG A 279 18.14 -12.36 3.45
C ARG A 279 16.91 -12.58 4.38
N PRO A 280 15.87 -11.73 4.34
CA PRO A 280 14.65 -11.92 5.14
C PRO A 280 13.89 -13.22 4.80
N SER A 281 14.13 -13.80 3.61
CA SER A 281 13.39 -14.97 3.11
C SER A 281 13.58 -16.26 3.91
N GLN A 282 14.68 -16.42 4.66
CA GLN A 282 14.93 -17.64 5.44
C GLN A 282 14.30 -17.62 6.84
N VAL A 283 14.04 -16.43 7.40
CA VAL A 283 13.36 -16.29 8.70
C VAL A 283 11.83 -16.38 8.52
N LEU A 284 11.31 -15.89 7.39
CA LEU A 284 9.88 -15.89 7.08
C LEU A 284 9.31 -17.31 6.87
N GLY A 285 10.07 -18.21 6.24
CA GLY A 285 9.66 -19.60 6.01
C GLY A 285 9.42 -20.42 7.29
N ARG A 286 10.09 -20.07 8.41
CA ARG A 286 9.89 -20.77 9.71
C ARG A 286 8.75 -20.18 10.54
N LEU A 287 8.40 -18.90 10.35
CA LEU A 287 7.33 -18.24 11.10
C LEU A 287 5.93 -18.56 10.56
N ILE A 288 5.80 -18.83 9.25
CA ILE A 288 4.53 -19.22 8.62
C ILE A 288 4.01 -20.56 9.16
N HIS A 289 4.88 -21.47 9.58
CA HIS A 289 4.49 -22.80 10.08
C HIS A 289 4.09 -22.84 11.56
N THR A 290 4.32 -21.78 12.35
CA THR A 290 4.19 -21.84 13.81
C THR A 290 3.06 -21.00 14.42
N GLY A 291 2.23 -20.34 13.61
CA GLY A 291 1.06 -19.59 14.11
C GLY A 291 1.39 -18.45 15.08
N LYS A 292 2.65 -18.01 15.16
CA LYS A 292 3.17 -17.05 16.16
C LYS A 292 3.33 -15.62 15.62
N MET A 293 2.53 -15.20 14.63
CA MET A 293 2.63 -13.84 14.08
C MET A 293 2.20 -12.72 15.04
N MET A 294 1.54 -13.05 16.16
CA MET A 294 0.95 -12.05 17.05
C MET A 294 1.89 -11.51 18.15
N LYS A 295 3.13 -12.02 18.26
CA LYS A 295 4.07 -11.65 19.34
C LYS A 295 5.26 -10.79 18.92
N LEU A 296 5.33 -10.34 17.66
CA LEU A 296 6.47 -9.57 17.15
C LEU A 296 6.32 -8.04 17.26
N PHE A 297 5.29 -7.54 17.96
CA PHE A 297 4.98 -6.11 18.03
C PHE A 297 4.60 -5.61 19.44
N ILE A 298 5.31 -6.07 20.47
CA ILE A 298 5.40 -5.39 21.78
C ILE A 298 6.88 -5.17 22.09
#